data_AF-A0A1H2QG64-F1
#
_entry.id   AF-A0A1H2QG64-F1
#
_cell.length_a   1.000
_cell.length_b   1.000
_cell.length_c   1.000
_cell.angle_alpha   90.00
_cell.angle_beta   90.00
_cell.angle_gamma   90.00
#
_symmetry.space_group_name_H-M   'P 1'
#
loop_
_entity.id
_entity.type
_entity.pdbx_description
1 polymer ?
#
loop_
_entity_poly.entity_id
_entity_poly.type
_entity_poly.pdbx_seq_one_letter_code
_entity_poly.pdbx_strand_id
1 'polypeptide(L)'
;MDMSEKTDKQIQNLIENHRRAGKLDAPLAVAAIEEQGRRNKVFNFKAGIEFLLQAAHDKRPVNYRQLAEAGGVLKPGDVWHQHMARKIPLSQIVDYAHTHDMPAITALIETTQGVTDSILAGFQKGLDDTGIRVPSGMSIKEFYFSERQRAFDWAASQEPPLTPQ
;
A
#
# COMPACT_ATOMS: atom_id res chain seq x y z
N MET A 1 0.04 11.80 21.15
CA MET A 1 -0.83 12.93 20.72
C MET A 1 -2.06 12.32 20.09
N ASP A 2 -3.26 12.77 20.45
CA ASP A 2 -4.50 12.27 19.84
C ASP A 2 -4.67 12.82 18.42
N MET A 3 -4.93 11.94 17.44
CA MET A 3 -5.22 12.31 16.05
C MET A 3 -6.70 12.54 15.78
N SER A 4 -7.58 12.06 16.69
CA SER A 4 -9.04 12.12 16.52
C SER A 4 -9.57 13.56 16.42
N GLU A 5 -8.95 14.49 17.13
CA GLU A 5 -9.31 15.92 17.16
C GLU A 5 -8.80 16.71 15.94
N LYS A 6 -7.91 16.12 15.13
CA LYS A 6 -7.37 16.80 13.93
C LYS A 6 -8.33 16.68 12.76
N THR A 7 -8.35 17.71 11.92
CA THR A 7 -9.02 17.66 10.62
C THR A 7 -8.23 16.81 9.61
N ASP A 8 -8.90 16.31 8.57
CA ASP A 8 -8.24 15.51 7.53
C ASP A 8 -7.09 16.25 6.86
N LYS A 9 -7.24 17.58 6.66
CA LYS A 9 -6.18 18.44 6.12
C LYS A 9 -4.98 18.53 7.05
N GLN A 10 -5.20 18.61 8.36
CA GLN A 10 -4.10 18.63 9.34
C GLN A 10 -3.37 17.30 9.38
N ILE A 11 -4.09 16.17 9.30
CA ILE A 11 -3.51 14.84 9.20
C ILE A 11 -2.67 14.72 7.93
N GLN A 12 -3.22 15.10 6.78
CA GLN A 12 -2.50 15.08 5.51
C GLN A 12 -1.21 15.92 5.57
N ASN A 13 -1.30 17.16 6.07
CA ASN A 13 -0.13 18.03 6.22
C ASN A 13 0.94 17.43 7.14
N LEU A 14 0.54 16.75 8.22
CA LEU A 14 1.49 16.07 9.11
C LEU A 14 2.24 14.98 8.36
N ILE A 15 1.53 14.13 7.63
CA ILE A 15 2.13 13.04 6.84
C ILE A 15 3.09 13.62 5.80
N GLU A 16 2.64 14.61 5.01
CA GLU A 16 3.45 15.23 3.97
C GLU A 16 4.74 15.89 4.51
N ASN A 17 4.67 16.54 5.68
CA ASN A 17 5.83 17.16 6.29
C ASN A 17 6.86 16.11 6.76
N HIS A 18 6.40 15.02 7.38
CA HIS A 18 7.30 13.94 7.84
C HIS A 18 7.92 13.20 6.68
N ARG A 19 7.13 12.92 5.64
CA ARG A 19 7.56 12.37 4.36
C ARG A 19 8.67 13.20 3.72
N ARG A 20 8.49 14.52 3.57
CA ARG A 20 9.53 15.42 3.03
C ARG A 20 10.80 15.45 3.88
N ALA A 21 10.66 15.23 5.18
CA ALA A 21 11.78 15.18 6.11
C ALA A 21 12.44 13.78 6.20
N GLY A 22 11.90 12.75 5.53
CA GLY A 22 12.36 11.37 5.65
C GLY A 22 12.15 10.76 7.05
N LYS A 23 11.07 11.15 7.73
CA LYS A 23 10.75 10.80 9.13
C LYS A 23 9.36 10.17 9.28
N LEU A 24 8.96 9.32 8.34
CA LEU A 24 7.65 8.66 8.39
C LEU A 24 7.55 7.63 9.53
N ASP A 25 8.68 7.15 10.02
CA ASP A 25 8.84 6.31 11.22
C ASP A 25 8.58 7.05 12.54
N ALA A 26 8.52 8.39 12.53
CA ALA A 26 8.26 9.16 13.74
C ALA A 26 6.88 8.79 14.32
N PRO A 27 6.73 8.62 15.65
CA PRO A 27 5.45 8.20 16.26
C PRO A 27 4.25 9.05 15.87
N LEU A 28 4.47 10.34 15.58
CA LEU A 28 3.44 11.26 15.13
C LEU A 28 2.98 10.99 13.69
N ALA A 29 3.90 10.58 12.81
CA ALA A 29 3.59 10.21 11.43
C ALA A 29 2.85 8.88 11.37
N VAL A 30 3.30 7.88 12.15
CA VAL A 30 2.62 6.58 12.29
C VAL A 30 1.16 6.78 12.71
N ALA A 31 0.93 7.50 13.81
CA ALA A 31 -0.43 7.77 14.30
C ALA A 31 -1.29 8.52 13.27
N ALA A 32 -0.70 9.46 12.51
CA ALA A 32 -1.41 10.20 11.47
C ALA A 32 -1.81 9.30 10.29
N ILE A 33 -0.93 8.39 9.87
CA ILE A 33 -1.19 7.42 8.79
C ILE A 33 -2.30 6.46 9.20
N GLU A 34 -2.23 5.91 10.40
CA GLU A 34 -3.26 5.00 10.93
C GLU A 34 -4.63 5.69 10.99
N GLU A 35 -4.69 6.93 11.49
CA GLU A 35 -5.93 7.69 11.55
C GLU A 35 -6.46 8.03 10.16
N GLN A 36 -5.58 8.38 9.20
CA GLN A 36 -5.98 8.61 7.81
C GLN A 36 -6.61 7.35 7.20
N GLY A 37 -6.01 6.18 7.42
CA GLY A 37 -6.55 4.89 6.99
C GLY A 37 -7.90 4.60 7.64
N ARG A 38 -8.04 4.82 8.95
CA ARG A 38 -9.30 4.62 9.70
C ARG A 38 -10.44 5.50 9.20
N ARG A 39 -10.14 6.73 8.76
CA ARG A 39 -11.14 7.68 8.24
C ARG A 39 -11.53 7.43 6.79
N ASN A 40 -10.81 6.58 6.06
CA ASN A 40 -11.09 6.34 4.65
C ASN A 40 -12.41 5.58 4.48
N LYS A 41 -13.44 6.30 4.00
CA LYS A 41 -14.78 5.74 3.75
C LYS A 41 -14.93 5.09 2.37
N VAL A 42 -13.99 5.35 1.46
CA VAL A 42 -14.06 4.86 0.07
C VAL A 42 -13.37 3.52 -0.06
N PHE A 43 -12.28 3.32 0.67
CA PHE A 43 -11.49 2.10 0.69
C PHE A 43 -11.32 1.64 2.13
N ASN A 44 -11.80 0.43 2.43
CA ASN A 44 -11.54 -0.24 3.71
C ASN A 44 -10.06 -0.59 3.77
N PHE A 45 -9.29 0.28 4.41
CA PHE A 45 -7.84 0.20 4.44
C PHE A 45 -7.35 -1.10 5.08
N LYS A 46 -7.93 -1.47 6.23
CA LYS A 46 -7.60 -2.70 6.94
C LYS A 46 -7.80 -3.94 6.06
N ALA A 47 -8.98 -4.07 5.44
CA ALA A 47 -9.28 -5.22 4.58
C ALA A 47 -8.36 -5.28 3.33
N GLY A 48 -8.02 -4.12 2.76
CA GLY A 48 -7.08 -4.04 1.64
C GLY A 48 -5.66 -4.49 2.00
N ILE A 49 -5.16 -4.09 3.17
CA ILE A 49 -3.86 -4.52 3.68
C ILE A 49 -3.89 -6.03 3.98
N GLU A 50 -4.87 -6.52 4.73
CA GLU A 50 -5.02 -7.96 5.04
C GLU A 50 -5.04 -8.82 3.77
N PHE A 51 -5.74 -8.36 2.73
CA PHE A 51 -5.75 -9.03 1.43
C PHE A 51 -4.37 -9.09 0.75
N LEU A 52 -3.60 -8.00 0.80
CA LEU A 52 -2.24 -7.97 0.25
C LEU A 52 -1.29 -8.87 1.05
N LEU A 53 -1.42 -8.88 2.38
CA LEU A 53 -0.63 -9.76 3.25
C LEU A 53 -0.93 -11.23 2.98
N GLN A 54 -2.21 -11.59 2.83
CA GLN A 54 -2.59 -12.96 2.46
C GLN A 54 -2.03 -13.34 1.09
N ALA A 55 -2.10 -12.44 0.10
CA ALA A 55 -1.50 -12.69 -1.21
C ALA A 55 0.03 -12.87 -1.15
N ALA A 56 0.71 -12.15 -0.25
CA ALA A 56 2.12 -12.32 0.00
C ALA A 56 2.44 -13.70 0.61
N HIS A 57 1.65 -14.14 1.60
CA HIS A 57 1.75 -15.50 2.17
C HIS A 57 1.53 -16.58 1.11
N ASP A 58 0.52 -16.40 0.26
CA ASP A 58 0.19 -17.32 -0.84
C ASP A 58 1.21 -17.26 -1.99
N LYS A 59 2.20 -16.37 -1.92
CA LYS A 59 3.20 -16.10 -2.95
C LYS A 59 2.58 -15.80 -4.33
N ARG A 60 1.46 -15.09 -4.34
CA ARG A 60 0.72 -14.79 -5.56
C ARG A 60 0.61 -13.29 -5.81
N PRO A 61 0.65 -12.86 -7.08
CA PRO A 61 0.32 -11.50 -7.44
C PRO A 61 -1.18 -11.24 -7.29
N VAL A 62 -1.55 -9.95 -7.30
CA VAL A 62 -2.94 -9.49 -7.28
C VAL A 62 -3.17 -8.45 -8.37
N ASN A 63 -4.40 -8.30 -8.82
CA ASN A 63 -4.75 -7.19 -9.72
C ASN A 63 -5.57 -6.11 -8.99
N TYR A 64 -5.66 -4.93 -9.62
CA TYR A 64 -6.41 -3.80 -9.06
C TYR A 64 -7.88 -4.10 -8.80
N ARG A 65 -8.50 -4.99 -9.59
CA ARG A 65 -9.90 -5.37 -9.38
C ARG A 65 -10.04 -6.12 -8.06
N GLN A 66 -9.20 -7.14 -7.82
CA GLN A 66 -9.23 -7.91 -6.58
C GLN A 66 -8.95 -7.03 -5.36
N LEU A 67 -7.99 -6.11 -5.46
CA LEU A 67 -7.71 -5.16 -4.39
C LEU A 67 -8.87 -4.18 -4.16
N ALA A 68 -9.55 -3.73 -5.22
CA ALA A 68 -10.75 -2.91 -5.11
C ALA A 68 -11.93 -3.66 -4.47
N GLU A 69 -12.11 -4.95 -4.79
CA GLU A 69 -13.12 -5.82 -4.19
C GLU A 69 -12.83 -6.01 -2.70
N ALA A 70 -11.59 -6.38 -2.34
CA ALA A 70 -11.16 -6.54 -0.95
C ALA A 70 -11.30 -5.25 -0.13
N GLY A 71 -10.94 -4.11 -0.72
CA GLY A 71 -11.08 -2.80 -0.11
C GLY A 71 -12.50 -2.22 -0.15
N GLY A 72 -13.50 -2.93 -0.69
CA GLY A 72 -14.89 -2.47 -0.75
C GLY A 72 -15.19 -1.33 -1.72
N VAL A 73 -14.23 -0.98 -2.60
CA VAL A 73 -14.43 -0.03 -3.70
C VAL A 73 -15.33 -0.61 -4.80
N LEU A 74 -15.21 -1.92 -5.03
CA LEU A 74 -16.01 -2.66 -6.01
C LEU A 74 -16.90 -3.66 -5.27
N LYS A 75 -18.21 -3.56 -5.43
CA LYS A 75 -19.18 -4.46 -4.81
C LYS A 75 -19.51 -5.64 -5.74
N PRO A 76 -20.04 -6.76 -5.20
CA PRO A 76 -20.54 -7.85 -6.02
C PRO A 76 -21.55 -7.35 -7.07
N GLY A 77 -21.28 -7.64 -8.34
CA GLY A 77 -22.10 -7.20 -9.47
C GLY A 77 -21.66 -5.89 -10.14
N ASP A 78 -20.69 -5.16 -9.58
CA ASP A 78 -20.19 -3.93 -10.21
C ASP A 78 -19.33 -4.22 -11.45
N VAL A 79 -19.49 -3.35 -12.46
CA VAL A 79 -18.66 -3.34 -13.66
C VAL A 79 -17.35 -2.64 -13.37
N TRP A 80 -16.23 -3.29 -13.72
CA TRP A 80 -14.92 -2.68 -13.57
C TRP A 80 -14.73 -1.53 -14.56
N HIS A 81 -14.33 -0.37 -14.06
CA HIS A 81 -13.88 0.76 -14.86
C HIS A 81 -12.48 1.19 -14.43
N GLN A 82 -11.62 1.54 -15.39
CA GLN A 82 -10.21 1.89 -15.09
C GLN A 82 -10.05 3.03 -14.08
N HIS A 83 -10.98 3.99 -14.03
CA HIS A 83 -10.94 5.08 -13.06
C HIS A 83 -11.15 4.60 -11.61
N MET A 84 -11.70 3.40 -11.39
CA MET A 84 -11.86 2.81 -10.05
C MET A 84 -10.51 2.50 -9.39
N ALA A 85 -9.47 2.23 -10.18
CA ALA A 85 -8.11 2.07 -9.64
C ALA A 85 -7.64 3.33 -8.89
N ARG A 86 -8.11 4.53 -9.28
CA ARG A 86 -7.79 5.80 -8.59
C ARG A 86 -8.44 5.94 -7.21
N LYS A 87 -9.42 5.09 -6.90
CA LYS A 87 -10.06 5.04 -5.57
C LYS A 87 -9.26 4.19 -4.58
N ILE A 88 -8.27 3.44 -5.05
CA ILE A 88 -7.35 2.67 -4.20
C ILE A 88 -6.22 3.62 -3.75
N PRO A 89 -6.04 3.85 -2.44
CA PRO A 89 -5.06 4.81 -1.94
C PRO A 89 -3.66 4.19 -1.88
N LEU A 90 -3.06 3.88 -3.04
CA LEU A 90 -1.78 3.18 -3.12
C LEU A 90 -0.67 3.87 -2.31
N SER A 91 -0.56 5.20 -2.36
CA SER A 91 0.46 5.91 -1.58
C SER A 91 0.27 5.71 -0.07
N GLN A 92 -0.98 5.65 0.43
CA GLN A 92 -1.25 5.35 1.84
C GLN A 92 -0.86 3.92 2.19
N ILE A 93 -1.04 2.96 1.28
CA ILE A 93 -0.60 1.58 1.45
C ILE A 93 0.93 1.51 1.57
N VAL A 94 1.66 2.27 0.74
CA VAL A 94 3.13 2.34 0.81
C VAL A 94 3.58 3.01 2.11
N ASP A 95 2.95 4.13 2.53
CA ASP A 95 3.23 4.77 3.81
C ASP A 95 3.03 3.79 4.98
N TYR A 96 1.90 3.08 5.01
CA TYR A 96 1.59 2.09 6.04
C TYR A 96 2.64 0.99 6.09
N ALA A 97 2.96 0.38 4.94
CA ALA A 97 3.98 -0.65 4.84
C ALA A 97 5.33 -0.15 5.38
N HIS A 98 5.75 1.06 4.98
CA HIS A 98 7.00 1.66 5.43
C HIS A 98 7.03 1.89 6.94
N THR A 99 5.95 2.39 7.54
CA THR A 99 5.87 2.61 9.00
C THR A 99 5.83 1.34 9.85
N HIS A 100 5.57 0.19 9.24
CA HIS A 100 5.48 -1.11 9.91
C HIS A 100 6.66 -2.03 9.52
N ASP A 101 7.75 -1.47 9.01
CA ASP A 101 8.93 -2.21 8.55
C ASP A 101 8.61 -3.32 7.52
N MET A 102 7.53 -3.13 6.76
CA MET A 102 7.13 -4.05 5.71
C MET A 102 7.81 -3.65 4.39
N PRO A 103 8.11 -4.63 3.51
CA PRO A 103 8.45 -4.34 2.12
C PRO A 103 7.33 -3.57 1.42
N ALA A 104 7.60 -2.95 0.27
CA ALA A 104 6.58 -2.25 -0.49
C ALA A 104 5.56 -3.24 -1.09
N ILE A 105 4.58 -3.68 -0.30
CA ILE A 105 3.59 -4.73 -0.63
C ILE A 105 2.74 -4.40 -1.88
N THR A 106 2.74 -3.15 -2.34
CA THR A 106 2.21 -2.76 -3.65
C THR A 106 2.94 -3.42 -4.82
N ALA A 107 4.16 -3.95 -4.61
CA ALA A 107 4.91 -4.74 -5.59
C ALA A 107 4.28 -6.12 -5.90
N LEU A 108 3.15 -6.44 -5.27
CA LEU A 108 2.30 -7.59 -5.62
C LEU A 108 1.34 -7.28 -6.78
N ILE A 109 1.09 -5.99 -7.06
CA ILE A 109 0.03 -5.57 -7.97
C ILE A 109 0.48 -5.68 -9.42
N GLU A 110 -0.21 -6.46 -10.24
CA GLU A 110 0.01 -6.57 -11.68
C GLU A 110 -1.31 -6.55 -12.48
N THR A 111 -1.20 -6.48 -13.81
CA THR A 111 -2.37 -6.61 -14.68
C THR A 111 -2.54 -8.07 -15.11
N THR A 112 -3.64 -8.37 -15.82
CA THR A 112 -3.80 -9.71 -16.43
C THR A 112 -2.76 -10.00 -17.52
N GLN A 113 -2.06 -8.96 -18.00
CA GLN A 113 -0.91 -9.07 -18.91
C GLN A 113 0.43 -9.11 -18.16
N GLY A 114 0.41 -9.21 -16.82
CA GLY A 114 1.59 -9.18 -15.96
C GLY A 114 2.04 -7.76 -15.60
N VAL A 115 3.34 -7.59 -15.38
CA VAL A 115 3.94 -6.31 -14.99
C VAL A 115 4.18 -5.44 -16.22
N THR A 116 3.39 -4.38 -16.35
CA THR A 116 3.45 -3.42 -17.47
C THR A 116 4.15 -2.12 -17.05
N ASP A 117 4.56 -1.29 -18.02
CA ASP A 117 5.16 0.02 -17.74
C ASP A 117 4.25 0.94 -16.92
N SER A 118 2.93 0.82 -17.08
CA SER A 118 1.96 1.55 -16.28
C SER A 118 2.00 1.15 -14.80
N ILE A 119 2.15 -0.16 -14.52
CA ILE A 119 2.34 -0.67 -13.15
C ILE A 119 3.65 -0.13 -12.56
N LEU A 120 4.74 -0.20 -13.33
CA LEU A 120 6.05 0.27 -12.88
C LEU A 120 6.06 1.78 -12.61
N ALA A 121 5.42 2.58 -13.47
CA ALA A 121 5.27 4.02 -13.26
C ALA A 121 4.42 4.36 -12.03
N GLY A 122 3.31 3.64 -11.82
CA GLY A 122 2.48 3.79 -10.62
C GLY A 122 3.22 3.40 -9.34
N PHE A 123 4.01 2.33 -9.40
CA PHE A 123 4.85 1.89 -8.30
C PHE A 123 5.95 2.92 -7.98
N GLN A 124 6.68 3.38 -9.00
CA GLN A 124 7.71 4.42 -8.83
C GLN A 124 7.14 5.69 -8.21
N LYS A 125 5.97 6.13 -8.70
CA LYS A 125 5.28 7.29 -8.11
C LYS A 125 4.99 7.07 -6.62
N GLY A 126 4.54 5.88 -6.23
CA GLY A 126 4.30 5.55 -4.81
C GLY A 126 5.57 5.62 -3.96
N LEU A 127 6.70 5.14 -4.49
CA LEU A 127 8.01 5.22 -3.82
C LEU A 127 8.47 6.68 -3.68
N ASP A 128 8.42 7.44 -4.76
CA ASP A 128 8.80 8.86 -4.79
C ASP A 128 7.94 9.67 -3.81
N ASP A 129 6.63 9.42 -3.81
CA ASP A 129 5.70 10.03 -2.87
C ASP A 129 6.09 9.65 -1.42
N THR A 130 6.54 8.43 -1.13
CA THR A 130 6.91 8.00 0.24
C THR A 130 8.34 8.41 0.63
N GLY A 131 9.16 8.86 -0.33
CA GLY A 131 10.58 9.13 -0.13
C GLY A 131 11.47 7.89 -0.15
N ILE A 132 10.93 6.72 -0.51
CA ILE A 132 11.69 5.49 -0.69
C ILE A 132 12.49 5.62 -1.98
N ARG A 133 13.80 5.41 -1.91
CA ARG A 133 14.69 5.56 -3.07
C ARG A 133 15.04 4.20 -3.65
N VAL A 134 14.93 4.09 -4.98
CA VAL A 134 15.48 2.96 -5.73
C VAL A 134 17.01 2.97 -5.57
N PRO A 135 17.65 1.83 -5.21
CA PRO A 135 19.10 1.75 -5.10
C PRO A 135 19.82 2.16 -6.38
N SER A 136 20.96 2.84 -6.23
CA SER A 136 21.78 3.24 -7.38
C SER A 136 22.22 2.02 -8.20
N GLY A 137 22.04 2.09 -9.51
CA GLY A 137 22.38 1.00 -10.44
C GLY A 137 21.29 -0.06 -10.61
N MET A 138 20.13 0.08 -9.97
CA MET A 138 18.98 -0.81 -10.14
C MET A 138 17.87 -0.12 -10.93
N SER A 139 17.29 -0.81 -11.91
CA SER A 139 16.10 -0.32 -12.61
C SER A 139 14.86 -0.44 -11.74
N ILE A 140 13.82 0.37 -12.02
CA ILE A 140 12.54 0.27 -11.31
C ILE A 140 11.91 -1.12 -11.39
N LYS A 141 12.10 -1.82 -12.53
CA LYS A 141 11.59 -3.18 -12.74
C LYS A 141 12.29 -4.20 -11.85
N GLU A 142 13.62 -4.14 -11.78
CA GLU A 142 14.40 -4.98 -10.86
C GLU A 142 14.02 -4.70 -9.42
N PHE A 143 13.87 -3.44 -9.04
CA PHE A 143 13.47 -3.06 -7.70
C PHE A 143 12.07 -3.56 -7.35
N TYR A 144 11.11 -3.43 -8.27
CA TYR A 144 9.76 -3.97 -8.12
C TYR A 144 9.77 -5.48 -7.84
N PHE A 145 10.51 -6.27 -8.63
CA PHE A 145 10.59 -7.71 -8.39
C PHE A 145 11.34 -8.06 -7.11
N SER A 146 12.35 -7.26 -6.73
CA SER A 146 13.03 -7.44 -5.44
C SER A 146 12.10 -7.17 -4.26
N GLU A 147 11.27 -6.12 -4.32
CA GLU A 147 10.28 -5.82 -3.28
C GLU A 147 9.17 -6.87 -3.22
N ARG A 148 8.76 -7.40 -4.38
CA ARG A 148 7.82 -8.52 -4.45
C ARG A 148 8.37 -9.76 -3.74
N GLN A 149 9.61 -10.13 -4.02
CA GLN A 149 10.25 -11.26 -3.36
C GLN A 149 10.42 -11.00 -1.85
N ARG A 150 10.87 -9.80 -1.47
CA ARG A 150 10.94 -9.40 -0.06
C ARG A 150 9.58 -9.49 0.63
N ALA A 151 8.47 -9.12 -0.03
CA ALA A 151 7.13 -9.25 0.53
C ALA A 151 6.76 -10.71 0.79
N PHE A 152 7.09 -11.62 -0.13
CA PHE A 152 6.89 -13.06 0.06
C PHE A 152 7.73 -13.63 1.21
N ASP A 153 9.00 -13.24 1.29
CA ASP A 153 9.92 -13.71 2.33
C ASP A 153 9.53 -13.14 3.71
N TRP A 154 9.18 -11.85 3.75
CA TRP A 154 8.68 -11.19 4.94
C TRP A 154 7.41 -11.89 5.44
N ALA A 155 6.42 -12.12 4.57
CA ALA A 155 5.19 -12.81 4.95
C ALA A 155 5.47 -14.23 5.46
N ALA A 156 6.35 -15.00 4.81
CA ALA A 156 6.73 -16.33 5.28
C ALA A 156 7.40 -16.34 6.68
N SER A 157 8.02 -15.22 7.08
CA SER A 157 8.61 -15.06 8.42
C SER A 157 7.63 -14.59 9.49
N GLN A 158 6.44 -14.11 9.10
CA GLN A 158 5.36 -13.76 10.03
C GLN A 158 4.53 -15.00 10.36
N GLU A 159 4.01 -15.10 11.59
CA GLU A 159 2.91 -16.03 11.86
C GLU A 159 1.74 -15.68 10.92
N PRO A 160 1.13 -16.68 10.23
CA PRO A 160 0.03 -16.39 9.33
C PRO A 160 -1.08 -15.66 10.10
N PRO A 161 -1.70 -14.62 9.52
CA PRO A 161 -2.83 -13.97 10.15
C PRO A 161 -3.89 -15.03 10.45
N LEU A 162 -4.24 -15.18 11.73
CA LEU A 162 -5.26 -16.13 12.17
C LEU A 162 -6.53 -15.90 11.35
N THR A 163 -6.85 -16.84 10.46
CA THR A 163 -8.16 -16.90 9.82
C THR A 163 -9.18 -17.12 10.92
N PRO A 164 -10.16 -16.22 11.12
CA PRO A 164 -11.33 -16.57 11.93
C PRO A 164 -12.00 -17.76 11.23
N GLN A 165 -12.15 -18.87 11.95
CA GLN A 165 -12.99 -20.00 11.53
C GLN A 165 -14.47 -19.58 11.52
#